data_AF-A0A6S6SXQ8-F1
#
_entry.id   AF-A0A6S6SXQ8-F1
#
_cell.length_a   1.000
_cell.length_b   1.000
_cell.length_c   1.000
_cell.angle_alpha   90.00
_cell.angle_beta   90.00
_cell.angle_gamma   90.00
#
_symmetry.space_group_name_H-M   'P 1'
#
loop_
_entity.id
_entity.type
_entity.pdbx_description
1 polymer ?
#
loop_
_entity_poly.entity_id
_entity_poly.type
_entity_poly.pdbx_seq_one_letter_code
_entity_poly.pdbx_strand_id
1 'polypeptide(L)'
;MPTCRIIAGPNGAGKTTFALTYLPEVGCRNFINADLIAAGLSPLAPERELVAASRLFLKEIESHIAIREDFAFETTLSGRSYLKLIKRLQNDGWIVELFYLALPSMEMS
;
A
#
# COMPACT_ATOMS: atom_id res chain seq x y z
N MET A 1 17.22 -1.65 -10.12
CA MET A 1 16.87 -1.99 -8.72
C MET A 1 15.36 -1.89 -8.63
N PRO A 2 14.67 -2.88 -8.02
CA PRO A 2 13.22 -2.82 -7.91
C PRO A 2 12.81 -1.74 -6.89
N THR A 3 11.65 -1.14 -7.13
CA THR A 3 11.13 -0.02 -6.33
C THR A 3 9.86 -0.42 -5.57
N CYS A 4 9.86 -0.18 -4.26
CA CYS A 4 8.70 -0.27 -3.40
C CYS A 4 8.18 1.13 -3.10
N ARG A 5 6.95 1.42 -3.50
CA ARG A 5 6.29 2.72 -3.29
C ARG A 5 5.26 2.62 -2.18
N ILE A 6 5.39 3.45 -1.17
CA ILE A 6 4.51 3.45 -0.01
C ILE A 6 3.65 4.70 -0.09
N ILE A 7 2.34 4.52 -0.19
CA ILE A 7 1.37 5.62 -0.23
C ILE A 7 0.69 5.68 1.14
N ALA A 8 1.03 6.72 1.90
CA ALA A 8 0.72 6.84 3.30
C ALA A 8 -0.09 8.10 3.63
N GLY A 9 -0.81 8.10 4.75
CA GLY A 9 -1.63 9.21 5.21
C GLY A 9 -2.92 8.78 5.90
N PRO A 10 -3.62 9.69 6.60
CA PRO A 10 -4.88 9.38 7.25
C PRO A 10 -5.97 8.98 6.24
N ASN A 11 -7.07 8.41 6.74
CA ASN A 11 -8.26 8.19 5.92
C ASN A 11 -8.78 9.55 5.41
N GLY A 12 -9.41 9.56 4.25
CA GLY A 12 -9.87 10.81 3.62
C GLY A 12 -8.78 11.65 2.92
N ALA A 13 -7.49 11.36 3.11
CA ALA A 13 -6.39 12.13 2.49
C ALA A 13 -6.25 11.98 0.95
N GLY A 14 -7.09 11.16 0.30
CA GLY A 14 -7.03 10.96 -1.16
C GLY A 14 -5.95 9.98 -1.64
N LYS A 15 -5.42 9.13 -0.75
CA LYS A 15 -4.34 8.15 -1.05
C LYS A 15 -4.63 7.26 -2.25
N THR A 16 -5.79 6.62 -2.28
CA THR A 16 -6.17 5.72 -3.36
C THR A 16 -6.31 6.47 -4.68
N THR A 17 -6.89 7.67 -4.66
CA THR A 17 -7.00 8.53 -5.84
C THR A 17 -5.62 8.89 -6.38
N PHE A 18 -4.72 9.36 -5.51
CA PHE A 18 -3.33 9.66 -5.88
C PHE A 18 -2.63 8.42 -6.47
N ALA A 19 -2.76 7.25 -5.83
CA ALA A 19 -2.17 6.01 -6.29
C ALA A 19 -2.60 5.66 -7.72
N LEU A 20 -3.91 5.71 -7.98
CA LEU A 20 -4.48 5.34 -9.28
C LEU A 20 -4.12 6.33 -10.40
N THR A 21 -3.80 7.58 -10.08
CA THR A 21 -3.33 8.57 -11.07
C THR A 21 -1.82 8.49 -11.27
N TYR A 22 -1.04 8.44 -10.20
CA TYR A 22 0.43 8.55 -10.25
C TYR A 22 1.12 7.26 -10.68
N LEU A 23 0.69 6.09 -10.15
CA LEU A 23 1.40 4.83 -10.40
C LEU A 23 1.49 4.43 -11.88
N PRO A 24 0.44 4.64 -12.71
CA PRO A 24 0.53 4.43 -14.16
C PRO A 24 1.58 5.31 -14.85
N GLU A 25 1.76 6.56 -14.42
CA GLU A 25 2.72 7.50 -15.02
C GLU A 25 4.17 7.05 -14.81
N VAL A 26 4.44 6.36 -13.70
CA VAL A 26 5.76 5.79 -13.38
C VAL A 26 5.89 4.30 -13.75
N GLY A 27 4.93 3.76 -14.50
CA GLY A 27 4.96 2.38 -14.98
C GLY A 27 4.75 1.30 -13.91
N CYS A 28 4.29 1.67 -12.70
CA CYS A 28 4.02 0.74 -11.62
C CYS A 28 2.58 0.25 -11.69
N ARG A 29 2.37 -1.02 -12.09
CA ARG A 29 1.02 -1.61 -12.20
C ARG A 29 0.58 -2.40 -10.97
N ASN A 30 1.53 -2.82 -10.16
CA ASN A 30 1.29 -3.66 -8.98
C ASN A 30 0.92 -2.77 -7.79
N PHE A 31 -0.38 -2.49 -7.62
CA PHE A 31 -0.89 -1.70 -6.49
C PHE A 31 -1.67 -2.58 -5.52
N ILE A 32 -1.23 -2.62 -4.26
CA ILE A 32 -1.78 -3.47 -3.21
C ILE A 32 -2.48 -2.56 -2.19
N ASN A 33 -3.80 -2.73 -2.04
CA ASN A 33 -4.62 -1.97 -1.10
C ASN A 33 -5.60 -2.93 -0.40
N ALA A 34 -5.57 -2.95 0.94
CA ALA A 34 -6.36 -3.89 1.73
C ALA A 34 -7.87 -3.67 1.59
N ASP A 35 -8.32 -2.42 1.48
CA ASP A 35 -9.73 -2.08 1.32
C ASP A 35 -10.25 -2.48 -0.07
N LEU A 36 -9.44 -2.25 -1.12
CA LEU A 36 -9.77 -2.70 -2.48
C LEU A 36 -9.80 -4.23 -2.57
N ILE A 37 -8.90 -4.92 -1.87
CA ILE A 37 -8.92 -6.39 -1.78
C ILE A 37 -10.20 -6.86 -1.08
N ALA A 38 -10.56 -6.27 0.06
CA ALA A 38 -11.78 -6.62 0.79
C ALA A 38 -13.03 -6.41 -0.06
N ALA A 39 -13.10 -5.28 -0.79
CA ALA A 39 -14.18 -4.98 -1.71
C ALA A 39 -14.25 -5.98 -2.89
N GLY A 40 -13.10 -6.45 -3.37
CA GLY A 40 -13.04 -7.50 -4.40
C GLY A 40 -13.49 -8.87 -3.90
N LEU A 41 -13.18 -9.21 -2.64
CA LEU A 41 -13.61 -10.48 -2.02
C LEU A 41 -15.11 -10.52 -1.75
N SER A 42 -15.68 -9.41 -1.26
CA SER A 42 -17.11 -9.30 -0.95
C SER A 42 -17.62 -7.91 -1.30
N PRO A 43 -18.09 -7.69 -2.55
CA PRO A 43 -18.55 -6.38 -2.99
C PRO A 43 -19.74 -5.81 -2.20
N LEU A 44 -20.53 -6.68 -1.55
CA LEU A 44 -21.72 -6.30 -0.78
C LEU A 44 -21.48 -6.26 0.72
N ALA A 45 -20.36 -6.81 1.22
CA ALA A 45 -20.00 -6.78 2.64
C ALA A 45 -18.47 -6.87 2.84
N PRO A 46 -17.69 -5.86 2.41
CA PRO A 46 -16.23 -5.88 2.49
C PRO A 46 -15.71 -5.98 3.93
N GLU A 47 -16.44 -5.41 4.90
CA GLU A 47 -16.07 -5.38 6.31
C GLU A 47 -15.96 -6.77 6.94
N ARG A 48 -16.63 -7.77 6.35
CA ARG A 48 -16.54 -9.17 6.78
C ARG A 48 -15.23 -9.84 6.35
N GLU A 49 -14.59 -9.29 5.31
CA GLU A 49 -13.40 -9.86 4.69
C GLU A 49 -12.10 -9.20 5.13
N LEU A 50 -12.12 -8.27 6.10
CA LEU A 50 -10.93 -7.52 6.55
C LEU A 50 -9.75 -8.42 6.94
N VAL A 51 -10.02 -9.54 7.62
CA VAL A 51 -8.97 -10.49 8.03
C VAL A 51 -8.39 -11.24 6.83
N ALA A 52 -9.25 -11.69 5.90
CA ALA A 52 -8.82 -12.38 4.69
C ALA A 52 -8.03 -11.41 3.77
N ALA A 53 -8.53 -10.20 3.59
CA ALA A 53 -7.89 -9.14 2.83
C ALA A 53 -6.52 -8.76 3.41
N SER A 54 -6.40 -8.65 4.74
CA SER A 54 -5.12 -8.37 5.39
C SER A 54 -4.08 -9.47 5.14
N ARG A 55 -4.49 -10.75 5.14
CA ARG A 55 -3.59 -11.87 4.82
C ARG A 55 -3.16 -11.83 3.36
N LEU A 56 -4.09 -11.57 2.45
CA LEU A 56 -3.78 -11.48 1.02
C LEU A 56 -2.88 -10.28 0.72
N PHE A 57 -3.15 -9.12 1.32
CA PHE A 57 -2.29 -7.94 1.24
C PHE A 57 -0.83 -8.24 1.59
N LEU A 58 -0.60 -8.91 2.73
CA LEU A 58 0.77 -9.28 3.14
C LEU A 58 1.38 -10.31 2.20
N LYS A 59 0.59 -11.27 1.72
CA LYS A 59 1.03 -12.28 0.76
C LYS A 59 1.49 -11.64 -0.56
N GLU A 60 0.72 -10.72 -1.12
CA GLU A 60 1.07 -10.03 -2.37
C GLU A 60 2.37 -9.22 -2.23
N ILE A 61 2.57 -8.55 -1.09
CA ILE A 61 3.85 -7.88 -0.79
C ILE A 61 5.00 -8.88 -0.85
N GLU A 62 4.91 -10.00 -0.15
CA GLU A 62 5.99 -11.02 -0.16
C GLU A 62 6.18 -11.63 -1.55
N SER A 63 5.10 -11.83 -2.31
CA SER A 63 5.15 -12.34 -3.68
C SER A 63 5.91 -11.41 -4.62
N HIS A 64 5.62 -10.11 -4.62
CA HIS A 64 6.36 -9.13 -5.44
C HIS A 64 7.82 -8.99 -5.02
N ILE A 65 8.10 -9.11 -3.71
CA ILE A 65 9.47 -9.10 -3.19
C ILE A 65 10.26 -10.30 -3.71
N ALA A 66 9.66 -11.50 -3.66
CA ALA A 66 10.29 -12.74 -4.11
C ALA A 66 10.65 -12.72 -5.61
N ILE A 67 9.79 -12.14 -6.46
CA ILE A 67 10.02 -12.03 -7.90
C ILE A 67 10.77 -10.76 -8.32
N ARG A 68 11.11 -9.88 -7.37
CA ARG A 68 11.79 -8.59 -7.58
C ARG A 68 11.11 -7.68 -8.59
N GLU A 69 9.79 -7.59 -8.52
CA GLU A 69 9.00 -6.64 -9.32
C GLU A 69 8.67 -5.37 -8.55
N ASP A 70 8.62 -4.24 -9.27
CA ASP A 70 8.14 -2.98 -8.73
C ASP A 70 6.70 -3.14 -8.20
N PHE A 71 6.45 -2.59 -7.00
CA PHE A 71 5.12 -2.59 -6.42
C PHE A 71 4.87 -1.36 -5.56
N ALA A 72 3.60 -1.09 -5.32
CA ALA A 72 3.14 -0.04 -4.45
C ALA A 72 2.12 -0.60 -3.46
N PHE A 73 2.09 -0.07 -2.24
CA PHE A 73 1.01 -0.37 -1.31
C PHE A 73 0.51 0.85 -0.57
N GLU A 74 -0.77 0.84 -0.25
CA GLU A 74 -1.41 1.88 0.56
C GLU A 74 -1.42 1.49 2.05
N THR A 75 -1.20 2.47 2.92
CA THR A 75 -1.29 2.28 4.38
C THR A 75 -1.62 3.60 5.09
N THR A 76 -2.12 3.52 6.32
CA THR A 76 -2.24 4.68 7.22
C THR A 76 -1.02 4.87 8.11
N LEU A 77 -0.03 3.96 8.05
CA LEU A 77 1.11 3.90 8.97
C LEU A 77 0.74 3.85 10.47
N SER A 78 -0.48 3.41 10.80
CA SER A 78 -0.93 3.27 12.19
C SER A 78 -0.17 2.21 13.00
N GLY A 79 0.50 1.27 12.31
CA GLY A 79 1.28 0.18 12.91
C GLY A 79 2.79 0.29 12.67
N ARG A 80 3.61 -0.19 13.63
CA ARG A 80 5.08 -0.21 13.52
C ARG A 80 5.65 -1.32 12.63
N SER A 81 4.81 -2.22 12.10
CA SER A 81 5.24 -3.38 11.30
C SER A 81 5.95 -2.96 10.00
N TYR A 82 5.53 -1.87 9.36
CA TYR A 82 6.11 -1.39 8.10
C TYR A 82 7.56 -0.94 8.22
N LEU A 83 8.01 -0.48 9.40
CA LEU A 83 9.42 -0.12 9.63
C LEU A 83 10.36 -1.32 9.44
N LYS A 84 9.92 -2.53 9.84
CA LYS A 84 10.72 -3.75 9.65
C LYS A 84 10.79 -4.11 8.16
N LEU A 85 9.68 -4.00 7.45
CA LEU A 85 9.61 -4.22 6.00
C LEU A 85 10.53 -3.26 5.23
N ILE A 86 10.45 -1.96 5.50
CA ILE A 86 11.28 -0.94 4.85
C ILE A 86 12.77 -1.24 5.04
N LYS A 87 13.19 -1.54 6.28
CA LYS A 87 14.59 -1.91 6.57
C LYS A 87 15.02 -3.17 5.82
N ARG A 88 14.16 -4.19 5.76
CA ARG A 88 14.43 -5.42 5.01
C ARG A 88 14.65 -5.12 3.52
N LEU A 89 13.77 -4.33 2.91
CA LEU A 89 13.85 -3.94 1.50
C LEU A 89 15.13 -3.14 1.19
N GLN A 90 15.44 -2.14 2.01
CA GLN A 90 16.66 -1.35 1.87
C GLN A 90 17.93 -2.22 1.96
N ASN A 91 17.97 -3.15 2.92
CA ASN A 91 19.09 -4.09 3.05
C ASN A 91 19.19 -5.08 1.89
N ASP A 92 18.09 -5.35 1.18
CA ASP A 92 18.01 -6.21 -0.01
C ASP A 92 18.20 -5.43 -1.34
N GLY A 93 18.63 -4.17 -1.26
CA GLY A 93 18.96 -3.34 -2.42
C GLY A 93 17.75 -2.80 -3.20
N TRP A 94 16.59 -2.68 -2.53
CA TRP A 94 15.42 -2.02 -3.09
C TRP A 94 15.50 -0.51 -2.94
N ILE A 95 14.91 0.20 -3.90
CA ILE A 95 14.55 1.60 -3.74
C ILE A 95 13.23 1.65 -2.97
N VAL A 96 13.15 2.45 -1.92
CA VAL A 96 11.91 2.66 -1.16
C VAL A 96 11.51 4.14 -1.26
N GLU A 97 10.36 4.40 -1.86
CA GLU A 97 9.79 5.74 -2.00
C GLU A 97 8.57 5.87 -1.09
N LEU A 98 8.50 6.93 -0.28
CA LEU A 98 7.38 7.21 0.60
C LEU A 98 6.67 8.48 0.14
N PHE A 99 5.39 8.35 -0.20
CA PHE A 99 4.49 9.45 -0.50
C PHE A 99 3.53 9.60 0.68
N TYR A 100 3.65 10.67 1.45
CA TYR A 100 2.75 10.93 2.58
C TYR A 100 1.78 12.07 2.21
N LEU A 101 0.50 11.74 2.15
CA LEU A 101 -0.58 12.69 1.93
C LEU A 101 -1.13 13.13 3.29
N ALA A 102 -1.05 14.43 3.56
CA ALA A 102 -1.55 15.02 4.79
C ALA A 102 -2.81 15.85 4.50
N LEU A 103 -3.76 15.83 5.45
CA LEU A 103 -4.89 16.74 5.45
C LEU A 103 -4.49 18.06 6.13
N PRO A 104 -5.01 19.21 5.68
CA PRO A 104 -4.62 20.51 6.22
C PRO A 104 -5.14 20.76 7.65
N SER A 105 -6.14 20.01 8.11
CA SER A 105 -6.63 20.04 9.50
C SER A 105 -7.14 18.68 9.96
N MET A 106 -7.15 18.44 11.28
CA MET A 106 -7.72 17.22 11.87
C MET A 106 -9.23 17.10 11.67
N GLU A 107 -9.93 18.21 11.46
CA GLU A 107 -11.38 18.26 11.23
C GLU A 107 -11.80 17.61 9.90
N MET A 108 -10.84 17.35 9.00
CA MET A 108 -11.09 16.72 7.70
C MET A 108 -10.80 15.21 7.67
N SER A 109 -10.38 14.61 8.80
CA SER A 109 -10.00 13.20 8.91
C SER A 109 -11.12 12.29 9.42
#